data_AF-A0A1I3X375-F1
#
_entry.id   AF-A0A1I3X375-F1
#
_cell.length_a   1.000
_cell.length_b   1.000
_cell.length_c   1.000
_cell.angle_alpha   90.00
_cell.angle_beta   90.00
_cell.angle_gamma   90.00
#
_symmetry.space_group_name_H-M   'P 1'
#
loop_
_entity.id
_entity.type
_entity.pdbx_description
1 polymer ?
#
loop_
_entity_poly.entity_id
_entity_poly.type
_entity_poly.pdbx_seq_one_letter_code
_entity_poly.pdbx_strand_id
1 'polypeptide(L)'
;MKRLAKELEQHLQNSVVIDRDNHAEFIQTYYKSLLPKQGVNALKDAISRTIVDYAVNETNFHLILCNANRDRKGRLDLLERFRQKGFVSIIVNFDIPDAILQSRIANSQRSTVIFRSASTFEEVLSRQKAESHNGNALPPIGGEADHMFVIKESNEVQSTIQEIINIAQSL
;
A
#
# COMPACT_ATOMS: atom_id res chain seq x y z
N MET A 1 -4.53 6.51 -1.08
CA MET A 1 -3.48 5.74 -0.40
C MET A 1 -2.29 6.60 0.06
N LYS A 2 -1.30 6.97 -0.77
CA LYS A 2 -0.08 7.66 -0.28
C LYS A 2 -0.31 8.95 0.51
N ARG A 3 -1.29 9.77 0.11
CA ARG A 3 -1.64 10.99 0.84
C ARG A 3 -2.18 10.67 2.24
N LEU A 4 -3.12 9.73 2.33
CA LEU A 4 -3.66 9.25 3.61
C LEU A 4 -2.55 8.72 4.52
N ALA A 5 -1.62 7.93 3.99
CA ALA A 5 -0.54 7.36 4.81
C ALA A 5 0.41 8.42 5.37
N LYS A 6 0.83 9.40 4.56
CA LYS A 6 1.65 10.52 5.03
C LYS A 6 0.92 11.36 6.07
N GLU A 7 -0.36 11.61 5.84
CA GLU A 7 -1.18 12.37 6.78
C GLU A 7 -1.39 11.60 8.08
N LEU A 8 -1.62 10.29 8.00
CA LEU A 8 -1.69 9.44 9.18
C LEU A 8 -0.37 9.44 9.95
N GLU A 9 0.78 9.34 9.28
CA GLU A 9 2.12 9.40 9.89
C GLU A 9 2.36 10.70 10.67
N GLN A 10 1.82 11.82 10.19
CA GLN A 10 1.94 13.13 10.86
C GLN A 10 1.15 13.21 12.17
N HIS A 11 0.08 12.42 12.30
CA HIS A 11 -0.83 12.49 13.45
C HIS A 11 -0.72 11.27 14.38
N LEU A 12 -0.30 10.12 13.86
CA LEU A 12 -0.07 8.91 14.63
C LEU A 12 1.37 8.88 15.12
N GLN A 13 1.55 9.17 16.42
CA GLN A 13 2.87 9.16 17.05
C GLN A 13 3.53 7.78 16.93
N ASN A 14 4.86 7.75 16.91
CA ASN A 14 5.62 6.51 16.89
C ASN A 14 5.20 5.60 15.70
N SER A 15 5.04 6.18 14.52
CA SER A 15 4.65 5.45 13.30
C SER A 15 5.68 5.63 12.19
N VAL A 16 5.63 4.73 11.20
CA VAL A 16 6.49 4.79 10.01
C VAL A 16 5.73 4.36 8.76
N VAL A 17 5.83 5.15 7.70
CA VAL A 17 5.31 4.82 6.38
C VAL A 17 6.33 4.02 5.58
N ILE A 18 5.93 2.82 5.18
CA ILE A 18 6.72 1.94 4.32
C ILE A 18 6.04 1.92 2.94
N ASP A 19 6.50 2.79 2.04
CA ASP A 19 5.99 2.93 0.67
C ASP A 19 6.86 2.14 -0.33
N ARG A 20 6.29 1.09 -0.92
CA ARG A 20 6.99 0.24 -1.90
C ARG A 20 7.39 0.98 -3.17
N ASP A 21 6.72 2.08 -3.51
CA ASP A 21 7.12 2.91 -4.66
C ASP A 21 8.37 3.72 -4.35
N ASN A 22 8.59 4.17 -3.10
CA ASN A 22 9.84 4.83 -2.71
C ASN A 22 11.01 3.87 -2.87
N HIS A 23 10.82 2.60 -2.51
CA HIS A 23 11.84 1.56 -2.74
C HIS A 23 12.09 1.31 -4.24
N ALA A 24 11.02 1.35 -5.06
CA ALA A 24 11.16 1.24 -6.51
C ALA A 24 11.95 2.42 -7.09
N GLU A 25 11.64 3.65 -6.66
CA GLU A 25 12.35 4.87 -7.06
C GLU A 25 13.82 4.87 -6.62
N PHE A 26 14.10 4.44 -5.39
CA PHE A 26 15.46 4.29 -4.88
C PHE A 26 16.28 3.34 -5.76
N ILE A 27 15.75 2.16 -6.08
CA ILE A 27 16.44 1.21 -6.97
C ILE A 27 16.58 1.79 -8.37
N GLN A 28 15.54 2.43 -8.91
CA GLN A 28 15.56 3.03 -10.25
C GLN A 28 16.61 4.15 -10.36
N THR A 29 16.80 4.91 -9.29
CA THR A 29 17.74 6.04 -9.23
C THR A 29 19.18 5.58 -9.06
N TYR A 30 19.44 4.66 -8.12
CA TYR A 30 20.81 4.32 -7.72
C TYR A 30 21.31 2.96 -8.21
N TYR A 31 20.40 2.02 -8.50
CA TYR A 31 20.74 0.62 -8.82
C TYR A 31 20.03 0.13 -10.09
N LYS A 32 19.81 1.03 -11.04
CA LYS A 32 19.07 0.73 -12.28
C LYS A 32 19.64 -0.48 -13.04
N SER A 33 20.95 -0.67 -13.02
CA SER A 33 21.64 -1.80 -13.66
C SER A 33 21.32 -3.17 -13.03
N LEU A 34 20.83 -3.19 -11.79
CA LEU A 34 20.44 -4.42 -11.08
C LEU A 34 18.96 -4.79 -11.33
N LEU A 35 18.20 -3.94 -12.02
CA LEU A 35 16.79 -4.22 -12.29
C LEU A 35 16.66 -5.37 -13.30
N PRO A 36 15.85 -6.39 -13.01
CA PRO A 36 15.63 -7.47 -13.95
C PRO A 36 14.85 -6.93 -15.15
N LYS A 37 15.32 -7.28 -16.36
CA LYS A 37 14.70 -6.87 -17.64
C LYS A 37 13.28 -7.45 -17.81
N GLN A 38 13.02 -8.61 -17.22
CA GLN A 38 11.72 -9.30 -17.23
C GLN A 38 11.47 -9.98 -15.87
N GLY A 39 10.22 -10.37 -15.59
CA GLY A 39 9.88 -11.12 -14.37
C GLY A 39 9.78 -10.27 -13.10
N VAL A 40 9.77 -10.90 -11.93
CA VAL A 40 9.56 -10.23 -10.63
C VAL A 40 10.77 -9.35 -10.25
N ASN A 41 10.52 -8.20 -9.61
CA ASN A 41 11.58 -7.35 -9.08
C ASN A 41 12.02 -7.86 -7.69
N ALA A 42 12.79 -8.95 -7.68
CA ALA A 42 13.24 -9.61 -6.45
C ALA A 42 14.04 -8.69 -5.52
N LEU A 43 14.83 -7.76 -6.07
CA LEU A 43 15.58 -6.77 -5.28
C LEU A 43 14.63 -5.82 -4.53
N LYS A 44 13.58 -5.32 -5.18
CA LYS A 44 12.56 -4.50 -4.52
C LYS A 44 11.85 -5.27 -3.42
N ASP A 45 11.54 -6.54 -3.67
CA ASP A 45 10.92 -7.39 -2.67
C ASP A 45 11.84 -7.62 -1.48
N ALA A 46 13.13 -7.89 -1.70
CA ALA A 46 14.11 -8.05 -0.64
C ALA A 46 14.24 -6.78 0.22
N ILE A 47 14.47 -5.61 -0.39
CA ILE A 47 14.59 -4.33 0.33
C ILE A 47 13.33 -4.04 1.14
N SER A 48 12.15 -4.21 0.53
CA SER A 48 10.89 -3.95 1.22
C SER A 48 10.68 -4.90 2.40
N ARG A 49 11.04 -6.18 2.26
CA ARG A 49 10.96 -7.16 3.35
C ARG A 49 11.93 -6.82 4.46
N THR A 50 13.20 -6.52 4.15
CA THR A 50 14.20 -6.13 5.14
C THR A 50 13.74 -4.94 5.98
N ILE A 51 13.18 -3.90 5.36
CA ILE A 51 12.69 -2.72 6.09
C ILE A 51 11.50 -3.07 6.99
N VAL A 52 10.53 -3.84 6.49
CA VAL A 52 9.39 -4.31 7.29
C VAL A 52 9.86 -5.18 8.46
N ASP A 53 10.73 -6.14 8.21
CA ASP A 53 11.22 -7.07 9.22
C ASP A 53 12.04 -6.34 10.28
N TYR A 54 12.85 -5.35 9.91
CA TYR A 54 13.54 -4.50 10.88
C TYR A 54 12.54 -3.72 11.74
N ALA A 55 11.56 -3.05 11.14
CA ALA A 55 10.54 -2.30 11.88
C ALA A 55 9.75 -3.21 12.84
N VAL A 56 9.40 -4.42 12.41
CA VAL A 56 8.65 -5.39 13.23
C VAL A 56 9.47 -5.92 14.41
N ASN A 57 10.75 -6.21 14.22
CA ASN A 57 11.54 -6.93 15.22
C ASN A 57 12.37 -6.01 16.12
N GLU A 58 12.73 -4.82 15.64
CA GLU A 58 13.71 -3.94 16.30
C GLU A 58 13.07 -2.63 16.80
N THR A 59 11.77 -2.42 16.56
CA THR A 59 11.07 -1.19 16.95
C THR A 59 9.69 -1.48 17.51
N ASN A 60 9.10 -0.48 18.16
CA ASN A 60 7.70 -0.51 18.61
C ASN A 60 6.81 0.37 17.72
N PHE A 61 7.18 0.62 16.46
CA PHE A 61 6.45 1.55 15.61
C PHE A 61 5.09 0.98 15.16
N HIS A 62 4.11 1.86 14.95
CA HIS A 62 2.96 1.57 14.11
C HIS A 62 3.40 1.56 12.63
N LEU A 63 3.21 0.44 11.94
CA LEU A 63 3.60 0.29 10.54
C LEU A 63 2.46 0.71 9.61
N ILE A 64 2.71 1.70 8.75
CA ILE A 64 1.77 2.17 7.73
C ILE A 64 2.26 1.67 6.36
N LEU A 65 1.71 0.54 5.90
CA LEU A 65 2.13 -0.07 4.64
C LEU A 65 1.40 0.53 3.43
N CYS A 66 2.13 1.19 2.55
CA CYS A 66 1.62 1.74 1.29
C CYS A 66 1.95 0.82 0.12
N ASN A 67 1.00 -0.03 -0.24
CA ASN A 67 1.09 -0.86 -1.43
C ASN A 67 -0.30 -1.25 -1.94
N ALA A 68 -0.38 -1.72 -3.19
CA ALA A 68 -1.67 -2.06 -3.77
C ALA A 68 -2.30 -3.32 -3.13
N ASN A 69 -1.50 -4.24 -2.56
CA ASN A 69 -1.93 -5.45 -1.83
C ASN A 69 -3.14 -6.18 -2.43
N ARG A 70 -3.15 -6.33 -3.76
CA ARG A 70 -4.31 -6.80 -4.53
C ARG A 70 -4.45 -8.32 -4.53
N ASP A 71 -3.34 -9.03 -4.37
CA ASP A 71 -3.35 -10.49 -4.21
C ASP A 71 -3.83 -10.86 -2.80
N ARG A 72 -4.95 -11.60 -2.74
CA ARG A 72 -5.57 -11.97 -1.47
C ARG A 72 -4.69 -12.89 -0.64
N LYS A 73 -4.03 -13.86 -1.28
CA LYS A 73 -3.17 -14.82 -0.58
C LYS A 73 -2.01 -14.09 0.10
N GLY A 74 -1.26 -13.29 -0.65
CA GLY A 74 -0.15 -12.51 -0.12
C GLY A 74 -0.58 -11.51 0.95
N ARG A 75 -1.79 -10.94 0.86
CA ARG A 75 -2.36 -10.08 1.91
C ARG A 75 -2.63 -10.86 3.19
N LEU A 76 -3.27 -12.04 3.10
CA LEU A 76 -3.55 -12.89 4.27
C LEU A 76 -2.26 -13.41 4.91
N ASP A 77 -1.29 -13.85 4.12
CA ASP A 77 0.01 -14.31 4.61
C ASP A 77 0.73 -13.20 5.39
N LEU A 78 0.64 -11.96 4.92
CA LEU A 78 1.22 -10.79 5.60
C LEU A 78 0.51 -10.47 6.92
N LEU A 79 -0.83 -10.49 6.92
CA LEU A 79 -1.63 -10.20 8.12
C LEU A 79 -1.43 -11.28 9.19
N GLU A 80 -1.35 -12.55 8.80
CA GLU A 80 -1.06 -13.66 9.70
C GLU A 80 0.31 -13.48 10.37
N ARG A 81 1.34 -13.12 9.60
CA ARG A 81 2.67 -12.83 10.16
C ARG A 81 2.65 -11.71 11.19
N PHE A 82 1.88 -10.66 10.96
CA PHE A 82 1.73 -9.56 11.92
C PHE A 82 0.95 -9.98 13.16
N ARG A 83 -0.12 -10.75 13.00
CA ARG A 83 -0.89 -11.30 14.12
C ARG A 83 -0.02 -12.17 15.04
N GLN A 84 0.83 -13.03 14.46
CA GLN A 84 1.78 -13.85 15.21
C GLN A 84 2.82 -13.02 15.99
N LYS A 85 3.01 -11.76 15.61
CA LYS A 85 3.89 -10.79 16.28
C LYS A 85 3.13 -9.87 17.25
N GLY A 86 1.84 -10.11 17.46
CA GLY A 86 1.00 -9.34 18.39
C GLY A 86 0.47 -8.02 17.84
N PHE A 87 0.56 -7.78 16.53
CA PHE A 87 0.01 -6.57 15.93
C PHE A 87 -1.52 -6.65 15.82
N VAL A 88 -2.18 -5.52 16.10
CA VAL A 88 -3.54 -5.25 15.64
C VAL A 88 -3.47 -4.71 14.20
N SER A 89 -4.25 -5.31 13.32
CA SER A 89 -4.23 -5.05 11.89
C SER A 89 -5.44 -4.24 11.44
N ILE A 90 -5.19 -3.21 10.63
CA ILE A 90 -6.21 -2.37 10.03
C ILE A 90 -6.04 -2.39 8.51
N ILE A 91 -7.10 -2.74 7.78
CA ILE A 91 -7.16 -2.59 6.33
C ILE A 91 -7.92 -1.33 5.97
N VAL A 92 -7.31 -0.47 5.14
CA VAL A 92 -7.99 0.65 4.50
C VAL A 92 -8.15 0.35 3.02
N ASN A 93 -9.34 -0.06 2.61
CA ASN A 93 -9.68 -0.34 1.22
C ASN A 93 -10.10 0.95 0.50
N PHE A 94 -9.43 1.29 -0.59
CA PHE A 94 -9.81 2.42 -1.45
C PHE A 94 -10.68 1.91 -2.61
N ASP A 95 -11.99 1.85 -2.39
CA ASP A 95 -12.99 1.44 -3.37
C ASP A 95 -13.52 2.67 -4.15
N ILE A 96 -12.60 3.35 -4.83
CA ILE A 96 -12.90 4.61 -5.51
C ILE A 96 -13.45 4.31 -6.92
N PRO A 97 -14.58 4.91 -7.32
CA PRO A 97 -15.12 4.75 -8.67
C PRO A 97 -14.11 5.05 -9.78
N ASP A 98 -14.14 4.21 -10.82
CA ASP A 98 -13.22 4.30 -11.95
C ASP A 98 -13.21 5.66 -12.63
N ALA A 99 -14.37 6.29 -12.81
CA ALA A 99 -14.48 7.61 -13.41
C ALA A 99 -13.70 8.67 -12.59
N ILE A 100 -13.71 8.55 -11.27
CA ILE A 100 -12.95 9.44 -10.37
C ILE A 100 -11.45 9.13 -10.49
N LEU A 101 -11.06 7.86 -10.55
CA LEU A 101 -9.66 7.48 -10.75
C LEU A 101 -9.10 7.99 -12.07
N GLN A 102 -9.86 7.83 -13.17
CA GLN A 102 -9.49 8.35 -14.49
C GLN A 102 -9.34 9.86 -14.49
N SER A 103 -10.29 10.59 -13.90
CA SER A 103 -10.19 12.06 -13.76
C SER A 103 -8.95 12.48 -12.96
N ARG A 104 -8.65 11.78 -11.86
CA ARG A 104 -7.44 12.05 -11.06
C ARG A 104 -6.14 11.79 -11.82
N ILE A 105 -6.12 10.73 -12.64
CA ILE A 105 -4.96 10.40 -13.46
C ILE A 105 -4.74 11.48 -14.53
N ALA A 106 -5.79 11.88 -15.25
CA ALA A 106 -5.71 12.91 -16.29
C ALA A 106 -5.20 14.26 -15.75
N ASN A 107 -5.50 14.57 -14.48
CA ASN A 107 -5.05 15.79 -13.82
C ASN A 107 -3.74 15.62 -13.01
N SER A 108 -3.09 14.46 -13.08
CA SER A 108 -1.92 14.15 -12.26
C SER A 108 -0.62 14.68 -12.86
N GLN A 109 0.23 15.28 -12.01
CA GLN A 109 1.62 15.61 -12.33
C GLN A 109 2.60 14.59 -11.72
N ARG A 110 2.13 13.39 -11.39
CA ARG A 110 2.95 12.36 -10.75
C ARG A 110 3.99 11.84 -11.73
N SER A 111 5.22 11.71 -11.24
CA SER A 111 6.30 11.05 -11.97
C SER A 111 5.95 9.60 -12.29
N THR A 112 6.28 9.17 -13.51
CA THR A 112 6.18 7.79 -14.00
C THR A 112 7.48 7.02 -13.85
N VAL A 113 8.52 7.62 -13.26
CA VAL A 113 9.87 7.03 -13.09
C VAL A 113 9.82 5.69 -12.34
N ILE A 114 8.84 5.51 -11.45
CA ILE A 114 8.63 4.26 -10.70
C ILE A 114 8.18 3.09 -11.59
N PHE A 115 7.71 3.35 -12.81
CA PHE A 115 7.21 2.30 -13.68
C PHE A 115 8.33 1.62 -14.43
N ARG A 116 8.37 0.29 -14.28
CA ARG A 116 9.25 -0.58 -15.05
C ARG A 116 8.59 -1.11 -16.33
N SER A 117 7.30 -1.39 -16.25
CA SER A 117 6.58 -2.16 -17.27
C SER A 117 5.38 -1.43 -17.86
N ALA A 118 4.95 -0.33 -17.26
CA ALA A 118 3.90 0.54 -17.78
C ALA A 118 4.52 1.89 -18.11
N SER A 119 3.93 2.62 -19.04
CA SER A 119 4.41 3.95 -19.42
C SER A 119 3.57 5.07 -18.79
N THR A 120 2.32 4.76 -18.40
CA THR A 120 1.38 5.74 -17.83
C THR A 120 0.53 5.15 -16.71
N PHE A 121 -0.10 6.02 -15.90
CA PHE A 121 -1.01 5.60 -14.84
C PHE A 121 -2.31 5.00 -15.39
N GLU A 122 -2.75 5.40 -16.58
CA GLU A 122 -3.90 4.81 -17.29
C GLU A 122 -3.62 3.35 -17.65
N GLU A 123 -2.41 3.04 -18.09
CA GLU A 123 -2.00 1.66 -18.38
C GLU A 123 -1.96 0.82 -17.09
N VAL A 124 -1.45 1.39 -16.00
CA VAL A 124 -1.49 0.73 -14.69
C VAL A 124 -2.93 0.44 -14.26
N LEU A 125 -3.83 1.42 -14.36
CA LEU A 125 -5.24 1.24 -14.02
C LEU A 125 -5.90 0.17 -14.91
N SER A 126 -5.60 0.16 -16.20
CA SER A 126 -6.16 -0.81 -17.16
C SER A 126 -5.72 -2.25 -16.85
N ARG A 127 -4.43 -2.46 -16.55
CA ARG A 127 -3.93 -3.77 -16.10
C ARG A 127 -4.55 -4.18 -14.78
N GLN A 128 -4.70 -3.22 -13.86
CA GLN A 128 -5.31 -3.49 -12.58
C GLN A 128 -6.76 -3.99 -12.73
N LYS A 129 -7.53 -3.36 -13.62
CA LYS A 129 -8.89 -3.83 -13.94
C LYS A 129 -8.88 -5.24 -14.50
N ALA A 130 -8.02 -5.53 -15.48
CA ALA A 130 -7.94 -6.86 -16.08
C ALA A 130 -7.64 -7.95 -15.03
N GLU A 131 -6.74 -7.67 -14.08
CA GLU A 131 -6.43 -8.58 -12.97
C GLU A 131 -7.64 -8.84 -12.07
N SER A 132 -8.47 -7.83 -11.81
CA SER A 132 -9.69 -7.98 -11.00
C SER A 132 -10.78 -8.78 -11.72
N HIS A 133 -10.95 -8.57 -13.04
CA HIS A 133 -11.91 -9.35 -13.84
C HIS A 133 -11.55 -10.84 -13.90
N ASN A 134 -10.25 -11.15 -13.90
CA ASN A 134 -9.75 -12.52 -13.96
C ASN A 134 -9.67 -13.20 -12.58
N GLY A 135 -10.15 -12.55 -11.50
CA GLY A 135 -10.13 -13.10 -10.14
C GLY A 135 -8.75 -13.12 -9.46
N ASN A 136 -7.71 -12.61 -10.14
CA ASN A 136 -6.34 -12.55 -9.63
C ASN A 136 -6.12 -11.41 -8.63
N ALA A 137 -7.04 -10.45 -8.58
CA ALA A 137 -7.02 -9.31 -7.66
C ALA A 137 -8.39 -9.13 -7.00
N LEU A 138 -8.52 -9.63 -5.77
CA LEU A 138 -9.76 -9.59 -5.00
C LEU A 138 -9.70 -8.49 -3.93
N PRO A 139 -10.76 -7.67 -3.79
CA PRO A 139 -10.84 -6.70 -2.71
C PRO A 139 -10.80 -7.41 -1.34
N PRO A 140 -10.35 -6.73 -0.28
CA PRO A 140 -10.45 -7.28 1.06
C PRO A 140 -11.92 -7.49 1.44
N ILE A 141 -12.17 -8.56 2.18
CA ILE A 141 -13.50 -8.88 2.73
C ILE A 141 -13.48 -8.76 4.26
N GLY A 142 -14.67 -8.67 4.87
CA GLY A 142 -14.80 -8.65 6.33
C GLY A 142 -14.12 -9.86 6.98
N GLY A 143 -13.38 -9.61 8.07
CA GLY A 143 -12.67 -10.65 8.84
C GLY A 143 -11.24 -10.95 8.37
N GLU A 144 -10.71 -10.30 7.33
CA GLU A 144 -9.29 -10.46 6.96
C GLU A 144 -8.33 -9.78 7.96
N ALA A 145 -8.77 -8.69 8.59
CA ALA A 145 -8.03 -7.90 9.59
C ALA A 145 -8.95 -7.58 10.78
N ASP A 146 -8.36 -7.10 11.87
CA ASP A 146 -9.09 -6.75 13.10
C ASP A 146 -10.06 -5.58 12.89
N HIS A 147 -9.65 -4.62 12.05
CA HIS A 147 -10.51 -3.53 11.58
C HIS A 147 -10.41 -3.35 10.06
N MET A 148 -11.51 -2.91 9.44
CA MET A 148 -11.56 -2.63 8.01
C MET A 148 -12.36 -1.36 7.73
N PHE A 149 -11.75 -0.45 6.98
CA PHE A 149 -12.38 0.77 6.46
C PHE A 149 -12.47 0.71 4.95
N VAL A 150 -13.56 1.26 4.39
CA VAL A 150 -13.75 1.39 2.94
C VAL A 150 -13.92 2.87 2.62
N ILE A 151 -13.02 3.41 1.81
CA ILE A 151 -13.03 4.79 1.33
C ILE A 151 -13.46 4.77 -0.13
N LYS A 152 -14.61 5.36 -0.43
CA LYS A 152 -15.15 5.53 -1.78
C LYS A 152 -14.93 6.94 -2.29
N GLU A 153 -14.92 7.91 -1.39
CA GLU A 153 -14.82 9.33 -1.68
C GLU A 153 -13.68 10.02 -0.90
N SER A 154 -13.27 11.19 -1.37
CA SER A 154 -12.13 11.91 -0.78
C SER A 154 -12.42 12.53 0.59
N ASN A 155 -13.67 12.88 0.87
CA ASN A 155 -14.13 13.45 2.14
C ASN A 155 -14.07 12.44 3.30
N GLU A 156 -14.12 11.14 3.02
CA GLU A 156 -14.05 10.05 4.02
C GLU A 156 -12.62 9.82 4.57
N VAL A 157 -11.61 10.44 3.95
CA VAL A 157 -10.20 10.25 4.35
C VAL A 157 -9.96 10.75 5.77
N GLN A 158 -10.45 11.94 6.11
CA GLN A 158 -10.18 12.57 7.42
C GLN A 158 -10.85 11.80 8.56
N SER A 159 -12.11 11.42 8.39
CA SER A 159 -12.82 10.61 9.39
C SER A 159 -12.14 9.25 9.58
N THR A 160 -11.70 8.61 8.50
CA THR A 160 -10.97 7.33 8.59
C THR A 160 -9.65 7.49 9.35
N ILE A 161 -8.87 8.55 9.10
CA ILE A 161 -7.63 8.82 9.85
C ILE A 161 -7.92 8.99 11.34
N GLN A 162 -8.95 9.77 11.68
CA GLN A 162 -9.33 9.99 13.07
C GLN A 162 -9.73 8.68 13.78
N GLU A 163 -10.48 7.80 13.12
CA GLU A 163 -10.83 6.50 13.68
C GLU A 163 -9.62 5.59 13.88
N ILE A 164 -8.68 5.57 12.94
CA ILE A 164 -7.43 4.80 13.10
C ILE A 164 -6.64 5.29 14.32
N ILE A 165 -6.53 6.61 14.51
CA ILE A 165 -5.86 7.20 15.66
C ILE A 165 -6.56 6.81 16.97
N ASN A 166 -7.90 6.87 17.00
CA ASN A 166 -8.67 6.50 18.18
C ASN A 166 -8.48 5.02 18.54
N ILE A 167 -8.45 4.12 17.54
CA ILE A 167 -8.15 2.70 17.76
C ILE A 167 -6.75 2.56 18.36
N ALA A 168 -5.74 3.17 17.75
CA ALA A 168 -4.36 3.06 18.21
C ALA A 168 -4.14 3.60 19.63
N GLN A 169 -4.86 4.64 20.04
CA GLN A 169 -4.81 5.21 21.40
C GLN A 169 -5.57 4.39 22.45
N SER A 170 -6.43 3.47 22.01
CA SER A 170 -7.24 2.62 22.90
C SER A 170 -6.60 1.27 23.23
N LEU A 171 -5.46 0.96 22.61
CA LEU A 171 -4.66 -0.25 22.79
C LEU A 171 -3.54 -0.02 23.80
#